data_AF-A0A0D6LXJ2-F1
#
_entry.id   AF-A0A0D6LXJ2-F1
#
_cell.length_a   1.000
_cell.length_b   1.000
_cell.length_c   1.000
_cell.angle_alpha   90.00
_cell.angle_beta   90.00
_cell.angle_gamma   90.00
#
_symmetry.space_group_name_H-M   'P 1'
#
loop_
_entity.id
_entity.type
_entity.pdbx_description
1 polymer ?
#
loop_
_entity_poly.entity_id
_entity_poly.type
_entity_poly.pdbx_seq_one_letter_code
_entity_poly.pdbx_strand_id
1 'polypeptide(L)'
;MLSADERDRLWRAMNALKATTIDNITVWDLHTLVHYPDSAPGAHWGPAFLPWHREFLRQFEVALQREDPTVSLPYWDSTLDQGKCYTSLHFHKCVHSFASPRAEYSSPADNRRDEAWRLAFRNSQCNP
;
A
#
# COMPACT_ATOMS: atom_id res chain seq x y z
N MET A 1 -5.44 -11.97 -10.34
CA MET A 1 -4.22 -11.19 -10.09
C MET A 1 -4.36 -9.86 -10.81
N LEU A 2 -4.02 -8.73 -10.19
CA LEU A 2 -4.13 -7.41 -10.84
C LEU A 2 -3.25 -7.34 -12.09
N SER A 3 -3.73 -6.70 -13.14
CA SER A 3 -2.95 -6.31 -14.32
C SER A 3 -1.95 -5.19 -13.99
N ALA A 4 -1.04 -4.87 -14.92
CA ALA A 4 -0.11 -3.76 -14.73
C ALA A 4 -0.84 -2.42 -14.59
N ASP A 5 -1.81 -2.16 -15.48
CA ASP A 5 -2.58 -0.92 -15.48
C ASP A 5 -3.44 -0.76 -14.22
N GLU A 6 -3.98 -1.85 -13.67
CA GLU A 6 -4.73 -1.81 -12.40
C GLU A 6 -3.80 -1.53 -11.21
N ARG A 7 -2.60 -2.11 -11.19
CA ARG A 7 -1.61 -1.81 -10.15
C ARG A 7 -1.15 -0.36 -10.20
N ASP A 8 -0.91 0.17 -11.40
CA ASP A 8 -0.47 1.55 -11.58
C ASP A 8 -1.56 2.55 -11.15
N ARG A 9 -2.83 2.27 -11.47
CA ARG A 9 -3.97 3.09 -11.01
C ARG A 9 -4.10 3.08 -9.49
N LEU A 10 -4.05 1.90 -8.86
CA LEU A 10 -4.05 1.79 -7.40
C LEU A 10 -2.88 2.57 -6.79
N TRP A 11 -1.68 2.46 -7.38
CA TRP A 11 -0.50 3.16 -6.88
C TRP A 11 -0.64 4.69 -6.95
N ARG A 12 -1.17 5.19 -8.07
CA ARG A 12 -1.45 6.63 -8.24
C ARG A 12 -2.49 7.12 -7.25
N ALA A 13 -3.60 6.39 -7.07
CA ALA A 13 -4.65 6.76 -6.12
C ALA A 13 -4.11 6.81 -4.68
N MET A 14 -3.32 5.82 -4.25
CA MET A 14 -2.71 5.82 -2.91
C MET A 14 -1.75 7.00 -2.70
N ASN A 15 -0.98 7.38 -3.72
CA ASN A 15 -0.10 8.56 -3.62
C ASN A 15 -0.86 9.87 -3.67
N ALA A 16 -2.01 9.94 -4.34
CA ALA A 16 -2.90 11.09 -4.28
C ALA A 16 -3.42 11.29 -2.85
N LEU A 17 -3.82 10.23 -2.14
CA LEU A 17 -4.24 10.33 -0.73
C LEU A 17 -3.15 10.88 0.21
N LYS A 18 -1.87 10.68 -0.11
CA LYS A 18 -0.73 11.24 0.64
C LYS A 18 -0.43 12.70 0.29
N ALA A 19 -0.93 13.19 -0.83
CA ALA A 19 -0.76 14.58 -1.27
C ALA A 19 -1.97 15.45 -0.91
N THR A 20 -3.18 14.88 -0.94
CA THR A 20 -4.42 15.55 -0.57
C THR A 20 -4.47 15.76 0.95
N THR A 21 -4.78 16.98 1.37
CA THR A 21 -4.84 17.36 2.80
C THR A 21 -6.20 17.89 3.20
N ILE A 22 -6.56 17.66 4.46
CA ILE A 22 -7.70 18.26 5.17
C ILE A 22 -7.11 18.82 6.47
N ASP A 23 -7.28 20.11 6.71
CA ASP A 23 -6.74 20.79 7.90
C ASP A 23 -5.24 20.53 8.14
N ASN A 24 -4.43 20.59 7.08
CA ASN A 24 -2.98 20.30 7.06
C ASN A 24 -2.57 18.86 7.38
N ILE A 25 -3.51 17.91 7.46
CA ILE A 25 -3.24 16.49 7.63
C ILE A 25 -3.56 15.77 6.33
N THR A 26 -2.71 14.85 5.87
CA THR A 26 -2.99 14.11 4.63
C THR A 26 -4.17 13.16 4.83
N VAL A 27 -4.95 12.91 3.76
CA VAL A 27 -6.05 11.93 3.84
C VAL A 27 -5.54 10.54 4.21
N TRP A 28 -4.33 10.20 3.76
CA TRP A 28 -3.59 9.01 4.20
C TRP A 28 -3.34 8.99 5.72
N ASP A 29 -2.81 10.08 6.27
CA ASP A 29 -2.52 10.19 7.70
C ASP A 29 -3.82 10.14 8.53
N LEU A 30 -4.93 10.70 8.04
CA LEU A 30 -6.23 10.58 8.71
C LEU A 30 -6.67 9.13 8.88
N HIS A 31 -6.53 8.29 7.85
CA HIS A 31 -6.83 6.86 7.96
C HIS A 31 -5.89 6.15 8.94
N THR A 32 -4.61 6.53 8.94
CA THR A 32 -3.61 5.99 9.87
C THR A 32 -3.94 6.37 11.33
N LEU A 33 -4.35 7.63 11.56
CA LEU A 33 -4.73 8.14 12.87
C LEU A 33 -5.95 7.42 13.45
N VAL A 34 -6.96 7.15 12.61
CA VAL A 34 -8.18 6.42 13.03
C VAL A 34 -7.88 4.94 13.34
N HIS A 35 -6.89 4.34 12.67
CA HIS A 35 -6.45 2.97 12.94
C HIS A 35 -5.54 2.84 14.18
N TYR A 36 -4.98 3.96 14.66
CA TYR A 36 -4.08 3.94 15.82
C TYR A 36 -4.74 3.27 17.04
N PRO A 37 -4.04 2.41 17.80
CA PRO A 37 -4.64 1.60 18.87
C PRO A 37 -5.45 2.42 19.89
N ASP A 38 -4.95 3.61 20.23
CA ASP A 38 -5.60 4.51 21.20
C ASP A 38 -6.85 5.21 20.63
N SER A 39 -6.93 5.37 19.30
CA SER A 39 -8.07 5.98 18.60
C SER A 39 -9.24 5.01 18.43
N ALA A 40 -8.95 3.71 18.32
CA ALA A 40 -9.94 2.67 18.07
C ALA A 40 -9.69 1.42 18.95
N PRO A 41 -9.91 1.51 20.28
CA PRO A 41 -9.63 0.39 21.19
C PRO A 41 -10.48 -0.85 20.88
N GLY A 42 -11.70 -0.67 20.35
CA GLY A 42 -12.57 -1.78 19.92
C GLY A 42 -12.18 -2.42 18.59
N ALA A 43 -11.25 -1.82 17.84
CA ALA A 43 -10.75 -2.37 16.57
C ALA A 43 -9.93 -3.64 16.80
N HIS A 44 -9.39 -3.85 18.00
CA HIS A 44 -8.51 -4.97 18.32
C HIS A 44 -8.99 -5.69 19.58
N TRP A 45 -8.74 -7.00 19.66
CA TRP A 45 -8.96 -7.82 20.88
C TRP A 45 -10.41 -7.92 21.38
N GLY A 46 -11.39 -7.48 20.60
CA GLY A 46 -12.81 -7.50 20.98
C GLY A 46 -13.74 -8.00 19.86
N PRO A 47 -15.04 -8.17 20.16
CA PRO A 47 -16.03 -8.66 19.19
C PRO A 47 -16.23 -7.71 18.00
N ALA A 48 -15.82 -6.45 18.13
CA ALA A 48 -15.88 -5.46 17.07
C ALA A 48 -14.71 -5.56 16.07
N PHE A 49 -13.71 -6.43 16.29
CA PHE A 49 -12.52 -6.55 15.42
C PHE A 49 -12.88 -6.68 13.94
N LEU A 50 -13.71 -7.66 13.59
CA LEU A 50 -14.11 -7.92 12.19
C LEU A 50 -14.99 -6.82 11.59
N PRO A 51 -16.11 -6.41 12.22
CA PRO A 51 -16.96 -5.36 11.63
C PRO A 51 -16.26 -4.01 11.55
N TRP A 52 -15.40 -3.66 12.50
CA TRP A 52 -14.64 -2.41 12.48
C TRP A 52 -13.67 -2.38 11.29
N HIS A 53 -12.87 -3.45 11.09
CA HIS A 53 -11.93 -3.50 9.96
C HIS A 53 -12.64 -3.55 8.61
N ARG A 54 -13.81 -4.20 8.53
CA ARG A 54 -14.64 -4.19 7.31
C ARG A 54 -15.05 -2.76 6.92
N GLU A 55 -15.54 -1.98 7.89
CA GLU A 55 -15.94 -0.60 7.62
C GLU A 55 -14.73 0.30 7.33
N PHE A 56 -13.64 0.12 8.06
CA PHE A 56 -12.38 0.82 7.81
C PHE A 56 -11.89 0.63 6.36
N LEU A 57 -11.83 -0.63 5.89
CA LEU A 57 -11.42 -0.94 4.52
C LEU A 57 -12.39 -0.39 3.48
N ARG A 58 -13.71 -0.38 3.76
CA ARG A 58 -14.72 0.24 2.89
C ARG A 58 -14.48 1.74 2.75
N GLN A 59 -14.24 2.45 3.86
CA GLN A 59 -13.98 3.90 3.83
C GLN A 59 -12.66 4.21 3.09
N PHE A 60 -11.64 3.38 3.28
CA PHE A 60 -10.39 3.49 2.54
C PHE A 60 -10.59 3.27 1.02
N GLU A 61 -11.37 2.28 0.62
CA GLU A 61 -11.73 2.05 -0.78
C GLU A 61 -12.52 3.23 -1.37
N VAL A 62 -13.49 3.78 -0.62
CA VAL A 62 -14.21 4.99 -1.04
C VAL A 62 -13.26 6.17 -1.23
N ALA A 63 -12.25 6.34 -0.38
CA ALA A 63 -11.24 7.38 -0.54
C ALA A 63 -10.42 7.17 -1.81
N LEU A 64 -10.00 5.93 -2.11
CA LEU A 64 -9.31 5.61 -3.37
C LEU A 64 -10.20 5.89 -4.60
N GLN A 65 -11.48 5.55 -4.52
CA GLN A 65 -12.45 5.75 -5.61
C GLN A 65 -12.79 7.21 -5.88
N ARG A 66 -12.58 8.10 -4.90
CA ARG A 66 -12.66 9.55 -5.12
C ARG A 66 -11.53 10.07 -6.00
N GLU A 67 -10.37 9.41 -5.97
CA GLU A 67 -9.22 9.72 -6.83
C GLU A 67 -9.34 9.03 -8.19
N ASP A 68 -9.72 7.74 -8.22
CA ASP A 68 -9.99 6.98 -9.44
C ASP A 68 -11.17 6.01 -9.22
N PRO A 69 -12.36 6.28 -9.80
CA PRO A 69 -13.56 5.45 -9.63
C PRO A 69 -13.42 3.99 -10.09
N THR A 70 -12.38 3.67 -10.88
CA THR A 70 -12.14 2.33 -11.40
C THR A 70 -11.28 1.47 -10.48
N VAL A 71 -10.71 2.06 -9.42
CA VAL A 71 -9.90 1.35 -8.43
C VAL A 71 -10.79 0.59 -7.44
N SER A 72 -10.44 -0.67 -7.21
CA SER A 72 -10.96 -1.50 -6.12
C SER A 72 -9.82 -1.90 -5.20
N LEU A 73 -10.10 -2.07 -3.91
CA LEU A 73 -9.09 -2.49 -2.95
C LEU A 73 -8.77 -3.98 -3.13
N PRO A 74 -7.55 -4.36 -3.56
CA PRO A 74 -7.21 -5.77 -3.73
C PRO A 74 -7.03 -6.47 -2.38
N TYR A 75 -7.25 -7.78 -2.35
CA TYR A 75 -6.85 -8.61 -1.23
C TYR A 75 -5.52 -9.31 -1.54
N TRP A 76 -4.78 -9.64 -0.49
CA TRP A 76 -3.59 -10.47 -0.57
C TRP A 76 -3.95 -11.91 -0.22
N ASP A 77 -3.73 -12.83 -1.17
CA ASP A 77 -3.80 -14.27 -0.95
C ASP A 77 -2.46 -14.78 -0.40
N SER A 78 -2.38 -14.93 0.92
CA SER A 78 -1.17 -15.37 1.61
C SER A 78 -0.82 -16.85 1.38
N THR A 79 -1.75 -17.66 0.86
CA THR A 79 -1.49 -19.09 0.59
C THR A 79 -0.51 -19.27 -0.56
N LEU A 80 -0.43 -18.30 -1.47
CA LEU A 80 0.49 -18.30 -2.63
C LEU A 80 1.95 -17.96 -2.26
N ASP A 81 2.17 -17.53 -1.03
CA ASP A 81 3.49 -17.20 -0.48
C ASP A 81 4.03 -18.30 0.47
N GLN A 82 3.27 -19.40 0.64
CA GLN A 82 3.73 -20.56 1.39
C GLN A 82 4.94 -21.21 0.72
N GLY A 83 6.01 -21.46 1.48
CA GLY A 83 7.25 -22.08 0.99
C GLY A 83 8.24 -21.11 0.34
N LYS A 84 7.89 -19.83 0.15
CA LYS A 84 8.83 -18.80 -0.33
C LYS A 84 9.54 -18.16 0.85
N CYS A 85 10.69 -18.72 1.23
CA CYS A 85 11.61 -18.08 2.16
C CYS A 85 12.05 -16.73 1.54
N TYR A 86 11.61 -15.61 2.12
CA TYR A 86 11.96 -14.22 1.80
C TYR A 86 11.64 -13.64 0.40
N THR A 87 10.76 -14.25 -0.39
CA THR A 87 10.38 -13.65 -1.69
C THR A 87 8.88 -13.62 -1.95
N SER A 88 8.12 -12.99 -1.06
CA SER A 88 6.92 -12.30 -1.55
C SER A 88 7.38 -11.03 -2.27
N LEU A 89 7.90 -11.18 -3.50
CA LEU A 89 8.38 -10.05 -4.32
C LEU A 89 7.24 -9.04 -4.62
N HIS A 90 5.99 -9.47 -4.51
CA HIS A 90 4.80 -8.61 -4.60
C HIS A 90 4.60 -7.79 -3.32
N PHE A 91 4.60 -8.41 -2.14
CA PHE A 91 4.36 -7.70 -0.88
C PHE A 91 5.53 -6.78 -0.51
N HIS A 92 6.77 -7.23 -0.74
CA HIS A 92 7.97 -6.49 -0.36
C HIS A 92 8.22 -5.24 -1.23
N LYS A 93 7.77 -5.20 -2.49
CA LYS A 93 7.96 -4.03 -3.38
C LYS A 93 6.78 -3.08 -3.39
N CYS A 94 5.56 -3.58 -3.22
CA CYS A 94 4.36 -2.74 -3.15
C CYS A 94 4.37 -1.91 -1.85
N VAL A 95 4.58 -2.55 -0.70
CA VAL A 95 4.57 -1.86 0.62
C VAL A 95 5.72 -0.85 0.75
N HIS A 96 6.91 -1.14 0.22
CA HIS A 96 8.02 -0.18 0.24
C HIS A 96 7.82 1.00 -0.72
N SER A 97 7.13 0.83 -1.85
CA SER A 97 6.74 1.96 -2.71
C SER A 97 5.62 2.80 -2.08
N PHE A 98 4.89 2.25 -1.12
CA PHE A 98 3.83 2.94 -0.39
C PHE A 98 4.27 3.57 0.94
N ALA A 99 5.48 3.31 1.44
CA ALA A 99 5.99 3.99 2.63
C ALA A 99 6.65 5.34 2.25
N SER A 100 6.01 6.43 2.68
CA SER A 100 6.37 7.87 2.69
C SER A 100 7.62 8.41 1.93
N PRO A 101 7.52 9.56 1.22
CA PRO A 101 8.65 10.31 0.66
C PRO A 101 9.53 11.04 1.70
N ARG A 102 9.25 10.97 3.00
CA ARG A 102 9.86 11.90 3.98
C ARG A 102 11.25 11.50 4.49
N ALA A 103 11.95 10.61 3.82
CA ALA A 103 13.32 10.25 4.17
C ALA A 103 14.18 9.98 2.93
N GLU A 104 14.45 11.00 2.12
CA GLU A 104 15.66 10.98 1.28
C GLU A 104 16.10 12.40 0.94
N TYR A 105 17.22 12.76 1.53
CA TYR A 105 18.02 13.95 1.26
C TYR A 105 18.29 14.07 -0.26
N SER A 106 18.02 15.25 -0.81
CA SER A 106 18.18 15.60 -2.22
C SER A 106 19.60 15.38 -2.71
N SER A 107 19.79 14.39 -3.59
CA SER A 107 20.94 14.29 -4.49
C SER A 107 20.47 14.52 -5.95
N PRO A 108 20.98 15.54 -6.64
CA PRO A 108 20.56 15.88 -7.99
C PRO A 108 21.34 15.07 -9.04
N ALA A 109 21.09 13.76 -9.12
CA ALA A 109 21.49 12.92 -10.24
C ALA A 109 21.01 11.47 -10.01
N ASP A 110 19.74 11.16 -10.25
CA ASP A 110 19.43 9.75 -10.49
C ASP A 110 18.23 9.50 -11.40
N ASN A 111 18.50 9.42 -12.71
CA ASN A 111 17.58 8.89 -13.71
C ASN A 111 17.50 7.34 -13.69
N ARG A 112 18.06 6.65 -12.69
CA ARG A 112 17.99 5.16 -12.58
C ARG A 112 16.73 4.63 -11.90
N ARG A 113 15.74 5.48 -11.58
CA ARG A 113 14.47 5.03 -10.97
C ARG A 113 13.69 4.07 -11.88
N ASP A 114 13.85 4.20 -13.19
CA ASP A 114 13.17 3.33 -14.18
C ASP A 114 13.93 2.01 -14.41
N GLU A 115 15.23 1.96 -14.14
CA GLU A 115 16.08 0.75 -14.31
C GLU A 115 15.99 -0.19 -13.10
N ALA A 116 15.75 0.35 -11.90
CA ALA A 116 15.49 -0.43 -10.69
C ALA A 116 14.24 -1.34 -10.84
N TRP A 117 13.26 -0.89 -11.64
CA TRP A 117 12.11 -1.71 -12.02
C TRP A 117 12.48 -2.84 -12.99
N ARG A 118 13.34 -2.61 -13.99
CA ARG A 118 13.70 -3.64 -14.99
C ARG A 118 14.63 -4.73 -14.46
N LEU A 119 15.53 -4.42 -13.54
CA LEU A 119 16.47 -5.39 -12.95
C LEU A 119 15.80 -6.29 -11.89
N ALA A 120 14.67 -5.87 -11.33
CA ALA A 120 13.86 -6.66 -10.41
C ALA A 120 13.17 -7.90 -11.02
N PHE A 121 13.00 -7.92 -12.34
CA PHE A 121 12.32 -9.00 -13.08
C PHE A 121 13.28 -10.09 -13.56
N ARG A 122 14.59 -9.93 -13.34
CA ARG A 122 15.59 -10.94 -13.58
C ARG A 122 16.31 -11.19 -12.27
N ASN A 123 15.96 -12.28 -11.60
CA ASN A 123 16.84 -13.09 -10.76
C ASN A 123 15.97 -13.94 -9.86
N SER A 124 16.33 -15.17 -9.53
CA SER A 124 17.40 -16.08 -9.91
C SER A 124 17.02 -17.29 -9.08
N GLN A 125 17.01 -18.47 -9.69
CA GLN A 125 16.66 -19.69 -8.97
C GLN A 125 17.57 -19.84 -7.74
N CYS A 126 16.98 -19.87 -6.55
CA CYS A 126 17.69 -20.30 -5.35
C CYS A 126 17.67 -21.83 -5.36
N ASN A 127 18.83 -22.45 -5.58
CA ASN A 127 19.03 -23.87 -5.33
C ASN A 127 19.39 -24.06 -3.84
N PRO A 128 19.18 -25.27 -3.27
CA PRO A 128 19.05 -25.53 -1.84
C PRO A 128 20.29 -25.21 -1.00
#